data_AF-A0A2V8G1J9-F1
#
_entry.id   AF-A0A2V8G1J9-F1
#
_cell.length_a   1.000
_cell.length_b   1.000
_cell.length_c   1.000
_cell.angle_alpha   90.00
_cell.angle_beta   90.00
_cell.angle_gamma   90.00
#
_symmetry.space_group_name_H-M   'P 1'
#
loop_
_entity.id
_entity.type
_entity.pdbx_description
1 polymer ?
#
loop_
_entity_poly.entity_id
_entity_poly.type
_entity_poly.pdbx_seq_one_letter_code
_entity_poly.pdbx_strand_id
1 'polypeptide(L)' 'DGRVYVNDILKNDAYVPAEFRSHDFFGPQVVQEGYFFVMGDHRNSSTDSRHWGLVPKKYIWGRVATTIWRTRSHQSNSPR' A
#
# COMPACT_ATOMS: atom_id res chain seq x y z
N ASP A 1 -6.02 -14.50 2.98
CA ASP A 1 -6.49 -13.88 4.25
C ASP A 1 -6.07 -12.41 4.39
N GLY A 2 -5.63 -11.76 3.29
CA GLY A 2 -5.21 -10.36 3.31
C GLY A 2 -3.92 -10.08 4.08
N ARG A 3 -3.15 -11.12 4.42
CA ARG A 3 -1.88 -10.99 5.16
C ARG A 3 -0.70 -10.86 4.22
N VAL A 4 0.30 -10.10 4.67
CA VAL A 4 1.58 -9.92 3.99
C VAL A 4 2.67 -10.47 4.87
N TYR A 5 3.56 -11.26 4.29
CA TYR A 5 4.74 -11.78 4.96
C TYR A 5 5.99 -11.29 4.24
N VAL A 6 6.99 -10.85 5.01
CA VAL A 6 8.30 -10.45 4.51
C VAL A 6 9.33 -11.30 5.21
N ASN A 7 10.03 -12.17 4.47
CA ASN A 7 10.95 -13.17 5.04
C ASN A 7 10.28 -13.97 6.16
N ASP A 8 9.10 -14.51 5.88
CA ASP A 8 8.24 -15.28 6.80
C ASP A 8 7.70 -14.52 8.03
N ILE A 9 8.01 -13.23 8.16
CA ILE A 9 7.52 -12.37 9.23
C ILE A 9 6.23 -11.68 8.79
N LEU A 10 5.14 -11.89 9.54
CA LEU A 10 3.88 -11.18 9.32
C LEU A 10 4.09 -9.66 9.45
N LYS A 11 3.69 -8.93 8.41
CA LYS A 11 3.77 -7.47 8.39
C LYS A 11 2.51 -6.84 8.98
N ASN A 12 2.69 -5.84 9.84
CA ASN A 12 1.60 -4.99 10.30
C ASN A 12 1.24 -3.96 9.22
N ASP A 13 0.12 -4.20 8.55
CA ASP A 13 -0.47 -3.32 7.53
C ASP A 13 -1.77 -2.65 8.05
N ALA A 14 -1.76 -2.11 9.27
CA ALA A 14 -2.93 -1.44 9.86
C ALA A 14 -3.43 -0.21 9.07
N TYR A 15 -2.60 0.35 8.19
CA TYR A 15 -2.97 1.45 7.29
C TYR A 15 -3.84 0.99 6.11
N VAL A 16 -3.99 -0.33 5.89
CA VAL A 16 -4.86 -0.90 4.86
C VAL A 16 -6.21 -1.29 5.47
N PRO A 17 -7.31 -0.61 5.11
CA PRO A 17 -8.67 -0.99 5.50
C PRO A 17 -9.00 -2.43 5.10
N ALA A 18 -9.85 -3.10 5.88
CA ALA A 18 -10.17 -4.51 5.66
C ALA A 18 -10.81 -4.75 4.28
N GLU A 19 -11.67 -3.84 3.86
CA GLU A 19 -12.34 -3.83 2.55
C GLU A 19 -11.39 -3.68 1.36
N PHE A 20 -10.19 -3.14 1.59
CA PHE A 20 -9.18 -2.95 0.55
C PHE A 20 -8.22 -4.12 0.43
N ARG A 21 -8.23 -5.06 1.37
CA ARG A 21 -7.34 -6.22 1.33
C ARG A 21 -7.72 -7.14 0.17
N SER A 22 -6.72 -7.52 -0.63
CA SER A 22 -6.87 -8.62 -1.59
C SER A 22 -6.82 -9.95 -0.84
N HIS A 23 -7.62 -10.91 -1.31
CA HIS A 23 -7.63 -12.29 -0.82
C HIS A 23 -6.95 -13.24 -1.80
N ASP A 24 -6.40 -12.70 -2.89
CA ASP A 24 -5.68 -13.46 -3.88
C ASP A 24 -4.35 -13.96 -3.31
N PHE A 25 -3.96 -15.15 -3.73
CA PHE A 25 -2.67 -15.70 -3.36
C PHE A 25 -1.60 -15.15 -4.32
N PHE A 26 -0.57 -14.49 -3.76
CA PHE A 26 0.61 -14.05 -4.49
C PHE A 26 1.87 -14.42 -3.71
N GLY A 27 2.88 -14.93 -4.42
CA GLY A 27 4.21 -15.19 -3.88
C GLY A 27 4.51 -16.67 -3.60
N PRO A 28 5.72 -16.96 -3.09
CA PRO A 28 6.76 -16.02 -2.66
C PRO A 28 7.46 -15.30 -3.83
N GLN A 29 7.94 -14.08 -3.59
CA GLN A 29 8.75 -13.30 -4.53
C GLN A 29 10.04 -12.87 -3.85
N VAL A 30 11.18 -13.29 -4.41
CA VAL A 30 12.51 -12.80 -3.98
C VAL A 30 12.77 -11.47 -4.69
N VAL A 31 13.07 -10.42 -3.93
CA VAL A 31 13.42 -9.10 -4.49
C VAL A 31 14.92 -9.06 -4.77
N GLN A 32 15.28 -8.81 -6.04
CA GLN A 32 16.68 -8.71 -6.46
C GLN A 32 17.31 -7.41 -5.97
N GLU A 33 18.64 -7.41 -5.81
CA GLU A 33 19.39 -6.20 -5.45
C GLU A 33 19.13 -5.08 -6.47
N GLY A 34 18.91 -3.86 -5.99
CA GLY A 34 18.58 -2.71 -6.84
C GLY A 34 17.12 -2.66 -7.33
N TYR A 35 16.23 -3.54 -6.85
CA TYR A 35 14.81 -3.54 -7.16
C TYR A 35 13.94 -3.36 -5.92
N PHE A 36 12.67 -3.00 -6.15
CA PHE A 36 11.63 -2.93 -5.14
C PHE A 36 10.43 -3.75 -5.56
N PHE A 37 9.76 -4.37 -4.59
CA PHE A 37 8.40 -4.85 -4.75
C PHE A 37 7.46 -3.82 -4.11
N VAL A 38 6.48 -3.32 -4.86
CA VAL A 38 5.54 -2.29 -4.37
C VAL A 38 4.11 -2.81 -4.42
N MET A 39 3.31 -2.39 -3.43
CA MET A 39 1.88 -2.65 -3.41
C MET A 39 1.12 -1.37 -3.07
N GLY A 40 0.01 -1.12 -3.77
CA GLY A 40 -0.90 -0.03 -3.41
C GLY A 40 -1.78 -0.39 -2.22
N ASP A 41 -2.23 0.60 -1.45
CA ASP A 41 -3.07 0.36 -0.27
C ASP A 41 -4.45 -0.20 -0.63
N HIS A 42 -5.01 0.17 -1.78
CA HIS A 42 -6.24 -0.41 -2.32
C HIS A 42 -5.93 -1.77 -3.00
N ARG A 43 -5.50 -2.76 -2.21
CA ARG A 43 -4.87 -4.00 -2.68
C ARG A 43 -5.73 -4.81 -3.65
N ASN A 44 -7.05 -4.80 -3.49
CA ASN A 44 -7.97 -5.50 -4.39
C ASN A 44 -8.21 -4.79 -5.74
N SER A 45 -7.72 -3.56 -5.91
CA SER A 45 -7.93 -2.75 -7.12
C SER A 45 -6.64 -2.18 -7.72
N SER A 46 -5.51 -2.29 -7.02
CA SER A 46 -4.23 -1.76 -7.48
C SER A 46 -3.53 -2.70 -8.47
N THR A 47 -3.21 -2.17 -9.66
CA THR A 47 -2.26 -2.79 -10.59
C THR A 47 -0.84 -2.42 -10.16
N ASP A 48 -0.21 -3.25 -9.34
CA ASP A 48 1.13 -3.04 -8.76
C ASP A 48 2.08 -4.22 -9.06
N SER A 49 3.18 -4.37 -8.30
CA SER A 49 4.19 -5.41 -8.57
C SER A 49 3.64 -6.83 -8.62
N ARG A 50 2.45 -7.08 -8.08
CA ARG A 50 1.74 -8.36 -8.21
C ARG A 50 1.33 -8.69 -9.65
N HIS A 51 1.19 -7.67 -10.49
CA HIS A 51 0.76 -7.79 -11.88
C HIS A 51 1.89 -7.52 -12.89
N TRP A 52 2.75 -6.54 -12.62
CA TRP A 52 3.79 -6.10 -13.57
C TRP A 52 5.23 -6.26 -13.06
N GLY A 53 5.42 -6.89 -11.90
CA GLY A 53 6.73 -7.28 -11.39
C GLY A 53 7.50 -6.18 -10.66
N LEU A 54 8.81 -6.42 -10.49
CA LEU A 54 9.67 -5.59 -9.65
C LEU A 54 10.01 -4.24 -10.31
N VAL A 55 10.20 -3.22 -9.47
CA VAL A 55 10.54 -1.85 -9.88
C VAL A 55 12.03 -1.59 -9.71
N PRO A 56 12.79 -1.29 -10.78
CA PRO A 56 14.17 -0.83 -10.64
C PRO A 56 14.28 0.43 -9.77
N LYS A 57 15.24 0.45 -8.84
CA LYS A 57 15.52 1.59 -7.94
C LYS A 57 15.70 2.91 -8.69
N LYS A 58 16.26 2.89 -9.90
CA LYS A 58 16.45 4.08 -10.75
C LYS A 58 15.15 4.82 -11.11
N TYR A 59 14.00 4.17 -10.99
CA TYR A 59 12.69 4.79 -11.23
C TYR A 59 12.04 5.36 -9.96
N ILE A 60 12.68 5.22 -8.80
CA ILE A 60 12.21 5.79 -7.53
C ILE A 60 12.88 7.14 -7.31
N TRP A 61 12.14 8.23 -7.49
CA TRP A 61 12.65 9.59 -7.30
C TRP A 61 12.68 10.06 -5.85
N GLY A 62 11.81 9.52 -4.99
CA GLY A 62 11.74 9.96 -3.61
C GLY A 62 10.62 9.29 -2.82
N ARG A 63 10.46 9.73 -1.57
CA ARG A 63 9.42 9.25 -0.65
C ARG A 63 8.43 10.37 -0.37
N VAL A 64 7.14 10.06 -0.42
CA VAL A 64 6.09 11.01 -0.03
C VAL A 64 6.20 11.26 1.47
N ALA A 65 6.45 12.51 1.86
CA ALA A 65 6.69 12.90 3.25
C ALA A 65 5.42 13.31 4.00
N THR A 66 4.42 13.86 3.29
CA THR A 66 3.13 14.22 3.87
C THR A 66 2.05 14.14 2.81
N THR A 67 0.83 13.82 3.22
CA THR A 67 -0.35 13.88 2.37
C THR A 67 -1.23 15.03 2.84
N ILE A 68 -1.32 16.10 2.05
CA ILE A 68 -2.20 17.24 2.35
C ILE A 68 -3.57 16.93 1.76
N TRP A 69 -4.46 16.34 2.55
CA TRP A 69 -5.88 16.25 2.22
C TRP A 69 -6.62 17.43 2.87
N ARG A 70 -7.65 17.98 2.22
CA ARG A 70 -8.52 19.02 2.80
C ARG A 70 -9.01 18.55 4.17
N THR A 71 -8.62 19.24 5.24
CA THR A 71 -9.33 19.17 6.51
C THR A 71 -10.77 19.57 6.25
N ARG A 72 -11.72 18.72 6.62
CA ARG A 72 -13.14 19.11 6.63
C ARG A 72 -13.24 20.40 7.46
N SER A 73 -13.71 21.47 6.83
CA SER A 73 -14.22 22.64 7.54
C SER A 73 -15.22 22.12 8.57
N HIS A 74 -14.93 22.31 9.85
CA HIS A 74 -15.95 22.19 10.88
C HIS A 74 -17.00 23.28 10.61
N GLN A 75 -18.11 22.93 9.96
CA GLN A 75 -19.34 23.67 10.19
C GLN A 75 -19.75 23.34 11.63
N SER A 76 -19.42 24.26 12.54
CA SER A 76 -19.93 24.27 13.90
C SER A 76 -21.43 24.58 13.87
N ASN A 77 -22.20 23.74 14.54
CA ASN A 77 -23.65 23.80 14.79
C ASN A 77 -24.21 25.23 15.02
N SER A 78 -25.34 25.52 14.38
CA SER A 78 -26.35 26.44 14.93
C SER A 78 -27.41 25.61 15.65
N PRO A 79 -27.63 25.78 16.97
CA PRO A 79 -28.82 25.24 17.60
C PRO A 79 -30.04 26.09 17.21
N ARG A 80 -31.21 25.44 17.27
CA ARG A 80 -32.53 25.99 16.91
C ARG A 80 -32.83 27.34 17.53
#